data_AF-A0A1H3R2N2-F1
#
_entry.id   AF-A0A1H3R2N2-F1
#
_cell.length_a   1.000
_cell.length_b   1.000
_cell.length_c   1.000
_cell.angle_alpha   90.00
_cell.angle_beta   90.00
_cell.angle_gamma   90.00
#
_symmetry.space_group_name_H-M   'P 1'
#
loop_
_entity.id
_entity.type
_entity.pdbx_description
1 polymer ?
#
loop_
_entity_poly.entity_id
_entity_poly.type
_entity_poly.pdbx_seq_one_letter_code
_entity_poly.pdbx_strand_id
1 'polypeptide(L)'
;MALDGAGWHRSHTLKLPHNLRLLMLPPYSPELNPVENLWDGLREKSFHTRVFDSLDALENHLEAAMRDMEKDRECAQSIVAWS
;
A
#
# COMPACT_ATOMS: atom_id res chain seq x y z
N MET A 1 -2.25 9.14 -8.94
CA MET A 1 -2.61 8.03 -8.03
C MET A 1 -2.97 6.83 -8.89
N ALA A 2 -2.30 5.69 -8.70
CA ALA A 2 -2.68 4.44 -9.35
C ALA A 2 -3.84 3.80 -8.58
N LEU A 3 -4.80 3.21 -9.28
CA LEU A 3 -6.00 2.60 -8.70
C LEU A 3 -6.29 1.27 -9.40
N ASP A 4 -6.68 0.27 -8.60
CA ASP A 4 -7.19 -0.99 -9.11
C ASP A 4 -8.68 -0.87 -9.55
N GLY A 5 -9.25 -1.98 -10.01
CA GLY A 5 -10.63 -2.06 -10.49
C GLY A 5 -11.71 -2.14 -9.41
N ALA A 6 -11.41 -1.94 -8.12
CA ALA A 6 -12.40 -2.06 -7.05
C ALA A 6 -13.63 -1.16 -7.31
N GLY A 7 -14.82 -1.66 -6.98
CA GLY A 7 -16.08 -0.98 -7.31
C GLY A 7 -16.16 0.46 -6.79
N TRP A 8 -15.60 0.71 -5.61
CA TRP A 8 -15.56 2.04 -5.00
C TRP A 8 -14.57 3.01 -5.67
N HIS A 9 -13.56 2.54 -6.41
CA HIS A 9 -12.64 3.41 -7.17
C HIS A 9 -13.27 3.98 -8.45
N ARG A 10 -14.39 3.41 -8.91
CA ARG A 10 -15.10 3.82 -10.13
C ARG A 10 -16.22 4.84 -9.87
N SER A 11 -16.39 5.27 -8.62
CA SER A 11 -17.40 6.28 -8.31
C SER A 11 -17.02 7.64 -8.88
N HIS A 12 -17.96 8.29 -9.58
CA HIS A 12 -17.80 9.66 -10.07
C HIS A 12 -18.14 10.73 -9.02
N THR A 13 -18.42 10.34 -7.78
CA THR A 13 -18.75 11.29 -6.69
C THR A 13 -17.53 12.01 -6.14
N LEU A 14 -16.32 11.48 -6.38
CA LEU A 14 -15.08 12.10 -5.91
C LEU A 14 -14.70 13.29 -6.81
N LYS A 15 -14.69 14.50 -6.24
CA LYS A 15 -14.17 15.70 -6.91
C LYS A 15 -12.64 15.71 -6.82
N LEU A 16 -11.98 15.49 -7.96
CA LEU A 16 -10.51 15.50 -8.02
C LEU A 16 -9.97 16.94 -8.04
N PRO A 17 -8.93 17.25 -7.26
CA PRO A 17 -8.24 18.52 -7.37
C PRO A 17 -7.48 18.61 -8.71
N HIS A 18 -7.26 19.82 -9.21
CA HIS A 18 -6.69 20.07 -10.55
C HIS A 18 -5.27 19.51 -10.74
N ASN A 19 -4.54 19.29 -9.64
CA ASN A 19 -3.18 18.78 -9.62
C ASN A 19 -3.08 17.25 -9.46
N LEU A 20 -4.20 16.52 -9.45
CA LEU A 20 -4.21 15.07 -9.25
C LEU A 20 -4.86 14.35 -10.43
N ARG A 21 -4.19 13.29 -10.91
CA ARG A 21 -4.72 12.39 -11.93
C ARG A 21 -4.83 10.97 -11.39
N LEU A 22 -5.87 10.27 -11.83
CA LEU A 22 -6.06 8.85 -11.56
C LEU A 22 -5.53 8.04 -12.74
N LEU A 23 -4.76 7.01 -12.45
CA LEU A 23 -4.29 6.01 -13.39
C LEU A 23 -4.98 4.69 -13.05
N MET A 24 -5.93 4.28 -13.87
CA MET A 24 -6.62 3.01 -13.70
C MET A 24 -5.74 1.88 -14.23
N LEU A 25 -5.45 0.90 -13.38
CA LEU A 25 -4.68 -0.28 -13.77
C LEU A 25 -5.56 -1.26 -14.58
N PRO A 26 -4.96 -2.06 -15.48
CA PRO A 26 -5.67 -3.15 -16.13
C PRO A 26 -6.30 -4.14 -15.12
N PRO A 27 -7.41 -4.80 -15.47
CA PRO A 27 -7.99 -5.83 -14.62
C PRO A 27 -6.99 -6.95 -14.32
N TYR A 28 -6.97 -7.42 -13.07
CA TYR A 28 -6.12 -8.54 -12.62
C TYR A 28 -4.60 -8.33 -12.79
N SER A 29 -4.13 -7.08 -12.70
CA SER A 29 -2.71 -6.72 -12.76
C SER A 29 -2.15 -6.21 -11.42
N PRO A 30 -2.11 -7.04 -10.35
CA PRO A 30 -1.52 -6.65 -9.07
C PRO A 30 -0.04 -6.30 -9.18
N GLU A 31 0.70 -6.90 -10.12
CA GLU A 31 2.11 -6.63 -10.39
C GLU A 31 2.39 -5.19 -10.83
N LEU A 32 1.37 -4.48 -11.32
CA LEU A 32 1.48 -3.08 -11.73
C LEU A 32 1.12 -2.10 -10.61
N ASN A 33 0.65 -2.59 -9.45
CA ASN A 33 0.26 -1.78 -8.31
C ASN A 33 1.38 -1.76 -7.26
N PRO A 34 2.16 -0.67 -7.14
CA PRO A 34 3.35 -0.65 -6.27
C PRO A 34 3.03 -0.88 -4.79
N VAL A 35 1.80 -0.62 -4.37
CA VAL A 35 1.37 -0.86 -2.99
C VAL A 35 1.38 -2.35 -2.63
N GLU A 36 1.16 -3.25 -3.60
CA GLU A 36 1.20 -4.70 -3.37
C GLU A 36 2.62 -5.13 -2.96
N ASN A 37 3.65 -4.63 -3.65
CA ASN A 37 5.04 -4.90 -3.30
C ASN A 37 5.42 -4.36 -1.91
N LEU A 38 4.88 -3.19 -1.53
CA LEU A 38 5.07 -2.65 -0.17
C LEU A 38 4.41 -3.54 0.88
N TRP A 39 3.19 -4.01 0.62
CA TRP A 39 2.48 -4.91 1.53
C TRP A 39 3.17 -6.25 1.69
N ASP A 40 3.68 -6.83 0.61
CA ASP A 40 4.47 -8.06 0.65
C ASP A 40 5.72 -7.89 1.50
N GLY A 41 6.48 -6.82 1.27
CA GLY A 41 7.68 -6.50 2.07
C GLY A 41 7.36 -6.27 3.55
N LEU A 42 6.26 -5.57 3.86
CA LEU A 42 5.80 -5.34 5.23
C LEU A 42 5.42 -6.65 5.91
N ARG A 43 4.67 -7.51 5.21
CA ARG A 43 4.21 -8.81 5.72
C ARG A 43 5.39 -9.72 6.03
N GLU A 44 6.32 -9.86 5.09
CA GLU A 44 7.50 -10.72 5.22
C GLU A 44 8.38 -10.26 6.40
N LYS A 45 8.70 -8.97 6.46
CA LYS A 45 9.69 -8.46 7.41
C LYS A 45 9.11 -8.23 8.81
N SER A 46 7.86 -7.78 8.90
CA SER A 46 7.29 -7.31 10.18
C SER A 46 6.21 -8.21 10.75
N PHE A 47 5.58 -9.08 9.96
CA PHE A 47 4.44 -9.90 10.39
C PHE A 47 4.69 -11.42 10.37
N HIS A 48 5.88 -11.88 10.02
CA HIS A 48 6.19 -13.32 10.01
C HIS A 48 5.95 -13.96 11.38
N THR A 49 5.15 -15.05 11.41
CA THR A 49 4.91 -15.89 12.59
C THR A 49 4.38 -15.13 13.82
N ARG A 50 3.74 -13.97 13.63
CA ARG A 50 3.15 -13.20 14.73
C ARG A 50 1.65 -13.45 14.82
N VAL A 51 1.18 -13.63 16.05
CA VAL A 51 -0.24 -13.70 16.42
C VAL A 51 -0.50 -12.57 17.40
N PHE A 52 -1.66 -11.91 17.29
CA PHE A 52 -2.04 -10.78 18.11
C PHE A 52 -3.28 -11.12 18.94
N ASP A 53 -3.29 -10.71 20.20
CA ASP A 53 -4.39 -11.00 21.13
C ASP A 53 -5.60 -10.06 20.96
N SER A 54 -5.44 -8.99 20.17
CA SER A 54 -6.51 -8.04 19.86
C SER A 54 -6.26 -7.30 18.53
N LEU A 55 -7.30 -6.67 18.00
CA LEU A 55 -7.17 -5.76 16.86
C LEU A 55 -6.30 -4.55 17.22
N ASP A 56 -6.43 -3.98 18.42
CA ASP A 56 -5.58 -2.88 18.86
C ASP A 56 -4.09 -3.26 18.85
N ALA A 57 -3.74 -4.48 19.29
CA ALA A 57 -2.37 -4.96 19.26
C ALA A 57 -1.83 -5.11 17.83
N LEU A 58 -2.68 -5.60 16.91
CA LEU A 58 -2.38 -5.68 15.49
C LEU A 58 -2.15 -4.30 14.87
N GLU A 59 -3.06 -3.35 15.12
CA GLU A 59 -3.01 -1.98 14.59
C GLU A 59 -1.78 -1.22 15.09
N ASN A 60 -1.50 -1.28 16.40
CA ASN A 60 -0.31 -0.66 16.97
C ASN A 60 0.99 -1.20 16.36
N HIS A 61 1.06 -2.51 16.14
CA HIS A 61 2.22 -3.13 15.48
C HIS A 61 2.33 -2.72 14.01
N LEU A 62 1.21 -2.66 13.29
CA LEU A 62 1.14 -2.20 11.92
C LEU A 62 1.65 -0.77 11.77
N GLU A 63 1.18 0.15 12.62
CA GLU A 63 1.62 1.54 12.60
C GLU A 63 3.13 1.66 12.85
N ALA A 64 3.66 0.94 13.83
CA ALA A 64 5.09 0.94 14.12
C ALA A 64 5.91 0.44 12.91
N ALA A 65 5.49 -0.68 12.32
CA ALA A 65 6.15 -1.26 11.15
C ALA A 65 6.10 -0.34 9.93
N MET A 66 4.98 0.33 9.68
CA MET A 66 4.85 1.30 8.59
C MET A 66 5.73 2.52 8.81
N ARG A 67 5.83 3.04 10.04
CA ARG A 67 6.73 4.16 10.37
C ARG A 67 8.20 3.80 10.18
N ASP A 68 8.58 2.56 10.48
CA ASP A 68 9.96 2.12 10.27
C ASP A 68 10.28 1.93 8.77
N MET A 69 9.33 1.41 8.00
CA MET A 69 9.44 1.36 6.53
C MET A 69 9.51 2.76 5.90
N GLU A 70 8.75 3.73 6.40
CA GLU A 70 8.78 5.12 5.93
C GLU A 70 10.15 5.78 6.14
N LYS A 71 10.80 5.50 7.28
CA LYS A 71 12.15 6.02 7.58
C LYS A 71 13.21 5.42 6.65
N ASP A 72 13.03 4.18 6.21
CA ASP A 72 13.90 3.51 5.24
C ASP A 72 13.46 3.80 3.79
N ARG A 73 13.65 5.06 3.40
CA ARG A 73 13.23 5.55 2.08
C ARG A 73 13.94 4.85 0.93
N GLU A 74 15.21 4.44 1.11
CA GLU A 74 15.96 3.74 0.07
C GLU A 74 15.37 2.34 -0.18
N CYS A 75 15.06 1.60 0.89
CA CYS A 75 14.37 0.32 0.77
C CYS A 75 12.98 0.47 0.13
N ALA A 76 12.18 1.44 0.60
CA ALA A 76 10.86 1.70 0.05
C ALA A 76 10.91 2.01 -1.46
N GLN A 77 11.85 2.85 -1.90
CA GLN A 77 12.07 3.18 -3.31
C GLN A 77 12.48 1.95 -4.14
N SER A 78 13.38 1.12 -3.61
CA SER A 78 13.81 -0.11 -4.27
C SER A 78 12.67 -1.11 -4.45
N ILE A 79 11.71 -1.17 -3.54
CA ILE A 79 10.57 -2.10 -3.59
C ILE A 79 9.55 -1.70 -4.66
N VAL A 80 9.29 -0.40 -4.80
CA VAL A 80 8.28 0.11 -5.74
C VAL A 80 8.82 0.31 -7.15
N ALA A 81 10.14 0.30 -7.34
CA ALA A 81 10.83 0.48 -8.62
C ALA A 81 10.35 1.72 -9.42
N TRP A 82 9.79 2.71 -8.73
CA TRP A 82 9.39 4.00 -9.29
C TRP A 82 10.51 5.01 -9.02
N SER A 83 11.21 5.39 -10.08
CA SER A 83 12.24 6.44 -10.09
C SER A 83 11.70 7.81 -10.47
#